data_AF-A0A497IDC1-F1
#
_entry.id   AF-A0A497IDC1-F1
#
_cell.length_a   1.000
_cell.length_b   1.000
_cell.length_c   1.000
_cell.angle_alpha   90.00
_cell.angle_beta   90.00
_cell.angle_gamma   90.00
#
_symmetry.space_group_name_H-M   'P 1'
#
loop_
_entity.id
_entity.type
_entity.pdbx_description
1 polymer ?
#
loop_
_entity_poly.entity_id
_entity_poly.type
_entity_poly.pdbx_seq_one_letter_code
_entity_poly.pdbx_strand_id
1 'polypeptide(L)'
;MWLLVKLLALSLGITLIIPVLYPHLRGVRKGDVVQAVNAPMRSFLPIPFLSAFSMGGQFISLDNGRIGSRIKVAMPDGSWREALVLSYSGLFNPARVRLLEAEHTIKIL
;
A
#
# COMPACT_ATOMS: atom_id res chain seq x y z
N MET A 1 -1.71 28.34 -34.14
CA MET A 1 -1.54 28.62 -32.70
C MET A 1 -2.49 27.82 -31.80
N TRP A 2 -3.81 27.84 -32.06
CA TRP A 2 -4.82 27.11 -31.26
C TRP A 2 -4.63 25.59 -31.15
N LEU A 3 -4.15 24.94 -32.22
CA LEU A 3 -3.91 23.50 -32.23
C LEU A 3 -2.76 23.09 -31.29
N LEU A 4 -1.72 23.94 -31.19
CA LEU A 4 -0.59 23.76 -30.29
C LEU A 4 -1.04 23.83 -28.82
N VAL A 5 -1.90 24.80 -28.49
CA VAL A 5 -2.45 24.97 -27.14
C VAL A 5 -3.33 23.78 -26.75
N LYS A 6 -4.14 23.25 -27.67
CA LYS A 6 -4.97 22.06 -27.44
C LYS A 6 -4.12 20.82 -27.17
N LEU A 7 -3.06 20.61 -27.94
CA LEU A 7 -2.14 19.47 -27.74
C LEU A 7 -1.36 19.60 -26.43
N LEU A 8 -0.94 20.81 -26.07
CA LEU A 8 -0.22 21.08 -24.82
C LEU A 8 -1.11 20.89 -23.58
N ALA A 9 -2.38 21.31 -23.66
CA ALA A 9 -3.34 21.04 -22.59
C ALA A 9 -3.60 19.53 -22.42
N LEU A 10 -3.66 18.79 -23.54
CA LEU A 10 -3.89 17.36 -23.52
C LEU A 10 -2.68 16.58 -22.97
N SER A 11 -1.45 16.96 -23.35
CA SER A 11 -0.23 16.35 -22.81
C SER A 11 -0.07 16.62 -21.32
N LEU A 12 -0.35 17.84 -20.85
CA LEU A 12 -0.37 18.17 -19.43
C LEU A 12 -1.43 17.35 -18.68
N GLY A 13 -2.63 17.21 -19.25
CA GLY A 13 -3.69 16.39 -18.67
C GLY A 13 -3.27 14.93 -18.51
N ILE A 14 -2.71 14.32 -19.55
CA ILE A 14 -2.22 12.94 -19.50
C ILE A 14 -1.09 12.80 -18.45
N THR A 15 -0.16 13.74 -18.41
CA THR A 15 0.99 13.71 -17.49
C THR A 15 0.56 13.76 -16.03
N LEU A 16 -0.52 14.49 -15.71
CA LEU A 16 -1.08 14.55 -14.36
C LEU A 16 -1.87 13.29 -13.96
N ILE A 17 -2.48 12.60 -14.93
CA ILE A 17 -3.32 11.41 -14.67
C ILE A 17 -2.49 10.14 -14.44
N ILE A 18 -1.40 9.96 -15.19
CA ILE A 18 -0.53 8.77 -15.11
C ILE A 18 -0.06 8.44 -13.68
N PRO A 19 0.48 9.37 -12.87
CA PRO A 19 0.96 9.05 -11.53
C PRO A 19 -0.16 8.61 -10.57
N VAL A 20 -1.41 8.98 -10.85
CA VAL A 20 -2.58 8.57 -10.05
C VAL A 20 -3.05 7.16 -10.42
N LEU A 21 -3.03 6.83 -11.71
CA LEU A 21 -3.45 5.50 -12.19
C LEU A 21 -2.37 4.42 -12.02
N TYR A 22 -1.10 4.79 -12.10
CA TYR A 22 -0.01 3.81 -12.08
C TYR A 22 -0.01 2.87 -10.86
N PRO A 23 -0.22 3.36 -9.61
CA PRO A 23 -0.35 2.49 -8.44
C PRO A 23 -1.50 1.48 -8.53
N HIS A 24 -2.62 1.92 -9.13
CA HIS A 24 -3.81 1.10 -9.28
C HIS A 24 -3.61 -0.05 -10.27
N LEU A 25 -2.80 0.16 -11.30
CA LEU A 25 -2.45 -0.85 -12.29
C LEU A 25 -1.36 -1.80 -11.79
N ARG A 26 -0.35 -1.29 -11.08
CA ARG A 26 0.79 -2.09 -10.59
C ARG A 26 0.38 -3.07 -9.49
N GLY A 27 -0.47 -2.63 -8.56
CA GLY A 27 -0.80 -3.41 -7.38
C GLY A 27 0.39 -3.59 -6.43
N VAL A 28 0.26 -4.54 -5.49
CA VAL A 28 1.37 -4.99 -4.63
C VAL A 28 2.04 -6.19 -5.29
N ARG A 29 3.37 -6.17 -5.41
CA ARG A 29 4.16 -7.29 -5.93
C ARG A 29 4.96 -7.98 -4.85
N LYS A 30 5.32 -9.24 -5.11
CA LYS A 30 6.31 -9.97 -4.33
C LYS A 30 7.62 -9.19 -4.29
N GLY A 31 8.18 -9.03 -3.09
CA GLY A 31 9.37 -8.24 -2.81
C GLY A 31 9.10 -6.76 -2.52
N ASP A 32 7.87 -6.27 -2.69
CA ASP A 32 7.55 -4.89 -2.32
C ASP A 32 7.53 -4.72 -0.79
N VAL A 33 8.04 -3.58 -0.33
CA VAL A 33 7.94 -3.17 1.07
C VAL A 33 6.53 -2.67 1.36
N VAL A 34 5.89 -3.29 2.35
CA VAL A 34 4.53 -2.98 2.79
C VAL A 34 4.54 -2.58 4.27
N GLN A 35 3.66 -1.66 4.64
CA GLN A 35 3.52 -1.19 6.01
C GLN A 35 2.26 -1.81 6.64
N ALA A 36 2.41 -2.54 7.75
CA ALA A 36 1.24 -3.04 8.45
C ALA A 36 0.63 -1.96 9.33
N VAL A 37 -0.69 -1.78 9.26
CA VAL A 37 -1.40 -0.85 10.15
C VAL A 37 -2.24 -1.67 11.12
N ASN A 38 -1.83 -1.71 12.40
CA ASN A 38 -2.52 -2.46 13.47
C ASN A 38 -3.71 -1.69 14.09
N ALA A 39 -3.88 -0.41 13.79
CA ALA A 39 -4.94 0.41 14.39
C ALA A 39 -6.15 0.57 13.46
N PRO A 40 -7.40 0.55 13.99
CA PRO A 40 -8.54 1.06 13.26
C PRO A 40 -8.29 2.54 12.94
N MET A 41 -8.49 2.88 11.68
CA MET A 41 -8.25 4.18 11.07
C MET A 41 -9.04 5.28 11.81
N ARG A 42 -8.50 5.82 12.91
CA ARG A 42 -8.95 7.04 13.59
C ARG A 42 -7.75 7.96 13.78
N SER A 43 -7.24 8.48 12.68
CA SER A 43 -6.49 9.74 12.72
C SER A 43 -7.04 10.65 11.63
N PHE A 44 -7.91 11.55 12.07
CA PHE A 44 -8.62 12.58 11.33
C PHE A 44 -7.71 13.69 10.75
N LEU A 45 -6.41 13.45 10.59
CA LEU A 45 -5.44 14.47 10.19
C LEU A 45 -4.63 14.01 8.98
N PRO A 46 -4.81 14.64 7.80
CA PRO A 46 -4.02 14.39 6.61
C PRO A 46 -2.69 15.13 6.74
N ILE A 47 -1.84 14.71 7.67
CA ILE A 47 -0.47 15.20 7.74
C ILE A 47 0.40 14.16 7.00
N PRO A 48 0.83 14.43 5.75
CA PRO A 48 1.59 13.47 4.95
C PRO A 48 2.86 12.99 5.67
N PHE A 49 3.43 13.85 6.52
CA PHE A 49 4.68 13.58 7.25
C PHE A 49 4.54 12.62 8.45
N LEU A 50 3.39 12.59 9.13
CA LEU A 50 3.18 11.74 10.31
C LEU A 50 2.67 10.34 9.95
N SER A 51 2.13 10.15 8.75
CA SER A 51 1.69 8.83 8.29
C SER A 51 2.84 7.87 7.96
N ALA A 52 4.04 8.39 7.70
CA ALA A 52 5.28 7.61 7.63
C ALA A 52 5.68 7.04 9.01
N PHE A 53 5.27 7.71 10.09
CA PHE A 53 5.44 7.31 11.50
C PHE A 53 4.24 6.55 12.06
N SER A 54 3.36 6.02 11.20
CA SER A 54 2.45 4.96 11.63
C SER A 54 3.31 3.83 12.19
N MET A 55 3.23 3.61 13.51
CA MET A 55 3.86 2.54 14.31
C MET A 55 3.42 1.15 13.82
N GLY A 56 3.82 0.86 12.60
CA GLY A 56 3.47 -0.30 11.83
C GLY A 56 4.75 -0.78 11.21
N GLY A 57 5.14 -2.02 11.54
CA GLY A 57 6.38 -2.59 11.01
C GLY A 57 6.43 -2.50 9.48
N GLN A 58 7.62 -2.33 8.94
CA GLN A 58 7.88 -2.56 7.53
C GLN A 58 8.04 -4.06 7.33
N PHE A 59 7.31 -4.61 6.36
CA PHE A 59 7.33 -6.02 6.01
C PHE A 59 7.55 -6.17 4.51
N ILE A 60 7.94 -7.37 4.08
CA ILE A 60 8.15 -7.67 2.66
C ILE A 60 7.00 -8.54 2.18
N SER A 61 6.35 -8.14 1.08
CA SER A 61 5.32 -8.97 0.46
C SER A 61 5.93 -10.23 -0.14
N LEU A 62 5.38 -11.40 0.16
CA LEU A 62 5.79 -12.68 -0.43
C LEU A 62 4.94 -13.03 -1.66
N ASP A 63 3.79 -12.39 -1.81
CA ASP A 63 2.81 -12.64 -2.88
C ASP A 63 2.50 -11.37 -3.68
N ASN A 64 1.89 -11.57 -4.85
CA ASN A 64 1.29 -10.50 -5.63
C ASN A 64 -0.17 -10.33 -5.20
N GLY A 65 -0.61 -9.09 -5.03
CA GLY A 65 -1.96 -8.79 -4.56
C GLY A 65 -2.50 -7.46 -5.06
N ARG A 66 -3.84 -7.38 -5.10
CA ARG A 66 -4.60 -6.15 -5.35
C ARG A 66 -5.30 -5.68 -4.06
N ILE A 67 -5.80 -4.46 -4.04
CA ILE A 67 -6.63 -3.97 -2.92
C ILE A 67 -7.75 -4.98 -2.62
N GLY A 68 -7.93 -5.30 -1.34
CA GLY A 68 -8.91 -6.28 -0.86
C GLY A 68 -8.45 -7.74 -0.93
N SER A 69 -7.34 -8.05 -1.60
CA SER A 69 -6.79 -9.41 -1.64
C SER A 69 -5.98 -9.73 -0.38
N ARG A 70 -5.89 -11.03 -0.07
CA ARG A 70 -5.00 -11.56 0.97
C ARG A 70 -3.64 -11.84 0.36
N ILE A 71 -2.60 -11.37 1.03
CA ILE A 71 -1.20 -11.61 0.67
C ILE A 71 -0.44 -12.14 1.88
N LYS A 72 0.61 -12.91 1.64
CA LYS A 72 1.55 -13.28 2.69
C LYS A 72 2.63 -12.20 2.82
N VAL A 73 2.98 -11.87 4.05
CA VAL A 73 4.05 -10.92 4.37
C VAL A 73 5.08 -11.57 5.28
N ALA A 74 6.35 -11.33 5.01
CA ALA A 74 7.46 -11.79 5.82
C ALA A 74 7.62 -10.90 7.06
N MET A 75 7.62 -11.50 8.24
CA MET A 75 7.93 -10.87 9.52
C MET A 75 9.45 -10.77 9.71
N PRO A 76 9.94 -9.81 10.53
CA PRO A 76 11.36 -9.72 10.87
C PRO A 76 11.89 -11.00 11.54
N ASP A 77 11.02 -11.76 12.21
CA ASP A 77 11.37 -13.04 12.87
C ASP A 77 11.54 -14.21 11.88
N GLY A 78 11.40 -13.97 10.57
CA GLY A 78 11.45 -15.01 9.52
C GLY A 78 10.16 -15.81 9.34
N SER A 79 9.16 -15.61 10.21
CA SER A 79 7.81 -16.14 10.03
C SER A 79 7.03 -15.39 8.93
N TRP A 80 5.93 -15.95 8.46
CA TRP A 80 5.02 -15.27 7.54
C TRP A 80 3.65 -15.11 8.20
N ARG A 81 2.95 -14.02 7.87
CA ARG A 81 1.56 -13.79 8.27
C ARG A 81 0.71 -13.44 7.07
N GLU A 82 -0.58 -13.73 7.16
CA GLU A 82 -1.55 -13.24 6.19
C GLU A 82 -1.89 -11.77 6.48
N ALA A 83 -1.97 -10.99 5.42
CA ALA A 83 -2.36 -9.59 5.47
C ALA A 83 -3.34 -9.26 4.35
N LEU A 84 -4.26 -8.34 4.62
CA LEU A 84 -5.20 -7.82 3.63
C LEU A 84 -4.68 -6.47 3.10
N VAL A 85 -4.59 -6.33 1.78
CA VAL A 85 -4.14 -5.09 1.14
C VAL A 85 -5.23 -4.03 1.27
N LEU A 86 -4.93 -2.95 2.00
CA LEU A 86 -5.86 -1.83 2.20
C LEU A 86 -5.67 -0.75 1.14
N SER A 87 -4.42 -0.39 0.83
CA SER A 87 -4.11 0.64 -0.15
C SER A 87 -2.81 0.35 -0.89
N TYR A 88 -2.73 0.79 -2.14
CA TYR A 88 -1.50 0.73 -2.93
C TYR A 88 -0.44 1.73 -2.45
N SER A 89 0.79 1.54 -2.92
CA SER A 89 1.85 2.51 -2.71
C SER A 89 1.49 3.83 -3.38
N GLY A 90 1.59 4.92 -2.63
CA GLY A 90 1.50 6.26 -3.19
C GLY A 90 2.82 6.68 -3.82
N LEU A 91 2.87 7.90 -4.34
CA LEU A 91 4.10 8.48 -4.90
C LEU A 91 5.24 8.56 -3.88
N PHE A 92 4.91 8.70 -2.60
CA PHE A 92 5.88 8.84 -1.49
C PHE A 92 5.66 7.85 -0.34
N ASN A 93 4.64 6.99 -0.41
CA ASN A 93 4.24 6.13 0.71
C ASN A 93 4.20 4.66 0.29
N PRO A 94 4.68 3.72 1.13
CA PRO A 94 4.57 2.29 0.86
C PRO A 94 3.10 1.82 0.87
N ALA A 95 2.86 0.65 0.28
CA ALA A 95 1.53 0.04 0.29
C ALA A 95 1.14 -0.34 1.72
N ARG A 96 -0.14 -0.17 2.07
CA ARG A 96 -0.65 -0.44 3.42
C ARG A 96 -1.40 -1.75 3.46
N VAL A 97 -1.08 -2.54 4.46
CA VAL A 97 -1.67 -3.85 4.68
C VAL A 97 -2.20 -3.95 6.12
N ARG A 98 -3.26 -4.72 6.32
CA ARG A 98 -3.76 -5.06 7.65
C ARG A 98 -3.39 -6.50 7.94
N LEU A 99 -2.63 -6.74 9.00
CA LEU A 99 -2.37 -8.11 9.42
C LEU A 99 -3.70 -8.76 9.83
N LEU A 100 -3.98 -9.91 9.26
CA LEU A 100 -5.05 -10.78 9.72
C LEU A 100 -4.41 -11.57 10.86
N GLU A 101 -4.70 -11.19 12.10
CA GLU A 101 -4.30 -11.99 13.26
C GLU A 101 -4.94 -13.37 13.12
N ALA A 102 -4.15 -14.35 12.67
CA ALA A 102 -4.42 -15.73 12.97
C ALA A 102 -4.15 -15.88 14.46
N GLU A 103 -5.17 -15.67 15.28
CA GLU A 103 -5.21 -16.12 16.66
C GLU A 103 -5.17 -17.67 16.62
N HIS A 104 -4.00 -18.25 16.38
CA HIS A 104 -3.70 -19.61 16.80
C HIS A 104 -3.11 -19.50 18.21
N THR A 105 -3.98 -19.18 19.17
CA THR A 105 -3.71 -19.49 20.57
C THR A 105 -3.63 -21.00 20.64
N ILE A 106 -2.41 -21.54 20.57
CA ILE A 106 -2.15 -22.92 20.93
C ILE A 106 -2.55 -23.00 22.41
N LYS A 107 -3.77 -23.47 22.67
CA LYS A 107 -4.16 -23.93 24.00
C LYS A 107 -3.28 -25.13 24.30
N ILE A 108 -2.19 -24.90 25.01
CA ILE A 108 -1.46 -25.96 25.68
C ILE A 108 -2.39 -26.40 26.82
N LEU A 109 -3.01 -27.56 26.61
CA LEU A 109 -3.70 -28.34 27.64
C LEU A 109 -2.67 -28.93 28.62
#